data_AF-A0A6P0MJX7-F1
#
_entry.id   AF-A0A6P0MJX7-F1
#
_cell.length_a   1.000
_cell.length_b   1.000
_cell.length_c   1.000
_cell.angle_alpha   90.00
_cell.angle_beta   90.00
_cell.angle_gamma   90.00
#
_symmetry.space_group_name_H-M   'P 1'
#
loop_
_entity.id
_entity.type
_entity.pdbx_description
1 polymer ?
#
loop_
_entity_poly.entity_id
_entity_poly.type
_entity_poly.pdbx_seq_one_letter_code
_entity_poly.pdbx_strand_id
1 'polypeptide(L)'
;MTLTSALAQFKEQFQQNQPETVQATMAKATQDLIDTGIADQSLKTGDKMPPVSLPNATGQIVNVNQLLESGPVVISFYRGGWCPYCNLELKALQAKLPEIKALGASLVTISPETPDHSLSTTEKNALEFEVLSDVGNQVARAFGLVFTLSESVRPLYAQFGIDLPAYNGDDTFELPIPGTYVIAPDGKIVLAFADPDYTQRLEPTEIITALEQFNS
;
A
#
# COMPACT_ATOMS: atom_id res chain seq x y z
N MET A 1 0.31 -19.63 -7.89
CA MET A 1 1.26 -18.56 -8.26
C MET A 1 1.34 -17.61 -7.08
N THR A 2 2.53 -17.27 -6.61
CA THR A 2 2.71 -16.35 -5.47
C THR A 2 2.64 -14.90 -5.95
N LEU A 3 2.46 -13.93 -5.04
CA LEU A 3 2.41 -12.52 -5.42
C LEU A 3 3.75 -12.07 -6.01
N THR A 4 4.88 -12.42 -5.39
CA THR A 4 6.23 -12.14 -5.87
C THR A 4 6.44 -12.68 -7.29
N SER A 5 6.00 -13.90 -7.58
CA SER A 5 6.13 -14.45 -8.94
C SER A 5 5.29 -13.68 -9.98
N ALA A 6 4.08 -13.25 -9.62
CA ALA A 6 3.23 -12.44 -10.49
C ALA A 6 3.80 -11.03 -10.72
N LEU A 7 4.36 -10.40 -9.67
CA LEU A 7 5.02 -9.10 -9.74
C LEU A 7 6.27 -9.17 -10.62
N ALA A 8 7.10 -10.20 -10.45
CA ALA A 8 8.30 -10.41 -11.26
C ALA A 8 7.95 -10.59 -12.74
N GLN A 9 6.95 -11.43 -13.04
CA GLN A 9 6.48 -11.65 -14.41
C GLN A 9 5.95 -10.35 -15.04
N PHE A 10 5.14 -9.58 -14.29
CA PHE A 10 4.63 -8.30 -14.79
C PHE A 10 5.74 -7.27 -14.99
N LYS A 11 6.72 -7.21 -14.07
CA LYS A 11 7.88 -6.31 -14.16
C LYS A 11 8.70 -6.60 -15.41
N GLU A 12 9.00 -7.87 -15.67
CA GLU A 12 9.73 -8.30 -16.87
C GLU A 12 8.97 -7.91 -18.15
N GLN A 13 7.68 -8.24 -18.23
CA GLN A 13 6.85 -7.89 -19.38
C GLN A 13 6.75 -6.38 -19.58
N PHE A 14 6.60 -5.61 -18.51
CA PHE A 14 6.54 -4.16 -18.58
C PHE A 14 7.86 -3.59 -19.11
N GLN A 15 9.00 -3.99 -18.53
CA GLN A 15 10.32 -3.51 -18.93
C GLN A 15 10.62 -3.80 -20.41
N GLN A 16 10.31 -5.00 -20.90
CA GLN A 16 10.52 -5.36 -22.31
C GLN A 16 9.74 -4.47 -23.29
N ASN A 17 8.63 -3.87 -22.85
CA ASN A 17 7.79 -3.00 -23.67
C ASN A 17 8.09 -1.50 -23.49
N GLN A 18 9.07 -1.12 -22.67
CA GLN A 18 9.44 0.27 -22.45
C GLN A 18 10.77 0.64 -23.12
N PRO A 19 10.91 1.87 -23.65
CA PRO A 19 12.21 2.38 -24.12
C PRO A 19 13.27 2.34 -23.00
N GLU A 20 14.54 2.13 -23.38
CA GLU A 20 15.67 2.11 -22.42
C GLU A 20 15.75 3.38 -21.57
N THR A 21 15.40 4.54 -22.14
CA THR A 21 15.37 5.83 -21.43
C THR A 21 14.34 5.85 -20.30
N VAL A 22 13.16 5.27 -20.54
CA VAL A 22 12.10 5.11 -19.53
C VAL A 22 12.57 4.17 -18.43
N GLN A 23 13.14 3.02 -18.81
CA GLN A 23 13.68 2.05 -17.85
C GLN A 23 14.77 2.67 -16.97
N ALA A 24 15.74 3.37 -17.56
CA ALA A 24 16.82 4.03 -16.85
C ALA A 24 16.31 5.13 -15.91
N THR A 25 15.33 5.92 -16.34
CA THR A 25 14.74 6.99 -15.50
C THR A 25 14.01 6.40 -14.29
N MET A 26 13.20 5.36 -14.49
CA MET A 26 12.49 4.68 -13.41
C MET A 26 13.47 4.00 -12.44
N ALA A 27 14.49 3.31 -12.97
CA ALA A 27 15.52 2.66 -12.15
C ALA A 27 16.31 3.67 -11.32
N LYS A 28 16.71 4.80 -11.92
CA LYS A 28 17.40 5.89 -11.22
C LYS A 28 16.54 6.50 -10.12
N ALA A 29 15.26 6.77 -10.39
CA ALA A 29 14.34 7.30 -9.39
C ALA A 29 14.12 6.34 -8.22
N THR A 30 14.04 5.02 -8.49
CA THR A 30 13.98 4.00 -7.44
C THR A 30 15.28 3.99 -6.63
N GLN A 31 16.44 4.01 -7.27
CA GLN A 31 17.72 4.03 -6.55
C GLN A 31 17.87 5.29 -5.69
N ASP A 32 17.51 6.45 -6.22
CA ASP A 32 17.54 7.71 -5.47
C ASP A 32 16.66 7.65 -4.23
N LEU A 33 15.48 7.02 -4.35
CA LEU A 33 14.59 6.82 -3.22
C LEU A 33 15.17 5.82 -2.19
N ILE A 34 15.79 4.73 -2.64
CA ILE A 34 16.52 3.79 -1.77
C ILE A 34 17.61 4.52 -0.98
N ASP A 35 18.40 5.36 -1.66
CA ASP A 35 19.51 6.09 -1.07
C ASP A 35 19.09 7.12 0.00
N THR A 36 17.81 7.51 0.04
CA THR A 36 17.26 8.34 1.13
C THR A 36 17.16 7.61 2.46
N GLY A 37 17.16 6.28 2.47
CA GLY A 37 16.92 5.46 3.65
C GLY A 37 15.46 5.52 4.14
N ILE A 38 14.49 5.91 3.29
CA ILE A 38 13.08 6.04 3.68
C ILE A 38 12.52 4.77 4.32
N ALA A 39 12.90 3.59 3.80
CA ALA A 39 12.47 2.33 4.39
C ALA A 39 12.99 2.16 5.82
N ASP A 40 14.22 2.59 6.14
CA ASP A 40 14.76 2.51 7.51
C ASP A 40 14.07 3.46 8.49
N GLN A 41 13.50 4.55 7.99
CA GLN A 41 12.75 5.55 8.75
C GLN A 41 11.28 5.17 8.98
N SER A 42 10.78 4.15 8.29
CA SER A 42 9.42 3.65 8.49
C SER A 42 9.25 3.00 9.86
N LEU A 43 8.01 2.90 10.34
CA LEU A 43 7.71 2.12 11.55
C LEU A 43 8.16 0.67 11.40
N LYS A 44 8.58 0.07 12.52
CA LYS A 44 9.16 -1.27 12.60
C LYS A 44 8.37 -2.17 13.55
N THR A 45 8.64 -3.47 13.48
CA THR A 45 8.17 -4.42 14.49
C THR A 45 8.58 -3.96 15.88
N GLY A 46 7.61 -3.96 16.81
CA GLY A 46 7.77 -3.48 18.19
C GLY A 46 7.27 -2.05 18.41
N ASP A 47 7.18 -1.23 17.36
CA ASP A 47 6.63 0.12 17.46
C ASP A 47 5.12 0.08 17.72
N LYS A 48 4.57 1.19 18.22
CA LYS A 48 3.13 1.38 18.34
C LYS A 48 2.57 2.04 17.10
N MET A 49 1.43 1.52 16.63
CA MET A 49 0.67 2.14 15.56
C MET A 49 0.19 3.54 16.00
N PRO A 50 0.39 4.60 15.19
CA PRO A 50 -0.24 5.89 15.43
C PRO A 50 -1.77 5.76 15.31
N PRO A 51 -2.56 6.67 15.89
CA PRO A 51 -4.01 6.67 15.68
C PRO A 51 -4.36 6.80 14.19
N VAL A 52 -5.28 5.96 13.71
CA VAL A 52 -5.72 5.98 12.31
C VAL A 52 -7.24 6.08 12.26
N SER A 53 -7.72 7.19 11.69
CA SER A 53 -9.13 7.40 11.42
C SER A 53 -9.28 8.10 10.08
N LEU A 54 -9.84 7.38 9.11
CA LEU A 54 -9.91 7.82 7.71
C LEU A 54 -11.29 7.49 7.12
N PRO A 55 -11.77 8.27 6.14
CA PRO A 55 -12.95 7.90 5.38
C PRO A 55 -12.67 6.67 4.52
N ASN A 56 -13.62 5.75 4.45
CA ASN A 56 -13.62 4.70 3.45
C ASN A 56 -14.16 5.20 2.10
N ALA A 57 -14.22 4.31 1.11
CA ALA A 57 -14.74 4.58 -0.23
C ALA A 57 -16.18 5.15 -0.29
N THR A 58 -16.96 5.04 0.78
CA THR A 58 -18.33 5.60 0.87
C THR A 58 -18.40 6.89 1.71
N GLY A 59 -17.25 7.40 2.17
CA GLY A 59 -17.13 8.58 3.02
C GLY A 59 -17.38 8.32 4.51
N GLN A 60 -17.59 7.06 4.92
CA GLN A 60 -17.76 6.69 6.32
C GLN A 60 -16.41 6.66 7.03
N ILE A 61 -16.32 7.28 8.20
CA ILE A 61 -15.09 7.26 9.00
C ILE A 61 -14.89 5.88 9.63
N VAL A 62 -13.79 5.22 9.26
CA VAL A 62 -13.31 3.99 9.88
C VAL A 62 -12.22 4.36 10.87
N ASN A 63 -12.39 3.95 12.13
CA ASN A 63 -11.38 4.10 13.17
C ASN A 63 -10.67 2.76 13.37
N VAL A 64 -9.43 2.66 12.89
CA VAL A 64 -8.66 1.40 12.94
C VAL A 64 -8.33 1.03 14.38
N ASN A 65 -8.19 2.01 15.28
CA ASN A 65 -7.97 1.73 16.70
C ASN A 65 -9.16 0.99 17.33
N GLN A 66 -10.39 1.20 16.85
CA GLN A 66 -11.56 0.44 17.30
C GLN A 66 -11.58 -0.97 16.73
N LEU A 67 -11.07 -1.18 15.51
CA LEU A 67 -10.95 -2.53 14.94
C LEU A 67 -10.02 -3.42 15.79
N LEU A 68 -9.00 -2.83 16.41
CA LEU A 68 -8.07 -3.53 17.30
C LEU A 68 -8.75 -4.12 18.56
N GLU A 69 -9.91 -3.58 18.96
CA GLU A 69 -10.70 -4.14 20.08
C GLU A 69 -11.32 -5.49 19.73
N SER A 70 -11.51 -5.77 18.43
CA SER A 70 -12.09 -7.01 17.93
C SER A 70 -11.06 -8.06 17.53
N GLY A 71 -9.80 -7.67 17.32
CA GLY A 71 -8.73 -8.56 16.91
C GLY A 71 -7.56 -7.82 16.25
N PRO A 72 -6.53 -8.55 15.79
CA PRO A 72 -5.42 -7.94 15.07
C PRO A 72 -5.89 -7.26 13.77
N VAL A 73 -5.14 -6.25 13.32
CA VAL A 73 -5.44 -5.53 12.07
C VAL A 73 -4.26 -5.63 11.11
N VAL A 74 -4.55 -5.94 9.86
CA VAL A 74 -3.61 -5.84 8.74
C VAL A 74 -3.85 -4.51 8.03
N ILE A 75 -2.79 -3.73 7.83
CA ILE A 75 -2.81 -2.46 7.09
C ILE A 75 -1.86 -2.58 5.90
N SER A 76 -2.32 -2.35 4.68
CA SER A 76 -1.45 -2.21 3.49
C SER A 76 -1.61 -0.82 2.86
N PHE A 77 -0.49 -0.13 2.70
CA PHE A 77 -0.36 1.17 2.04
C PHE A 77 0.01 0.97 0.57
N TYR A 78 -0.75 1.62 -0.31
CA TYR A 78 -0.55 1.53 -1.75
C TYR A 78 -0.70 2.91 -2.41
N ARG A 79 -0.21 3.03 -3.65
CA ARG A 79 -0.13 4.33 -4.35
C ARG A 79 -1.45 4.77 -4.98
N GLY A 80 -2.26 3.80 -5.40
CA GLY A 80 -3.57 4.01 -5.99
C GLY A 80 -3.98 2.90 -6.97
N GLY A 81 -5.27 2.79 -7.28
CA GLY A 81 -5.85 1.78 -8.18
C GLY A 81 -5.48 1.96 -9.65
N TRP A 82 -4.89 3.11 -10.00
CA TRP A 82 -4.22 3.35 -11.28
C TRP A 82 -2.92 2.54 -11.43
N CYS A 83 -2.30 2.11 -10.32
CA CYS A 83 -1.03 1.38 -10.35
C CYS A 83 -1.25 -0.13 -10.56
N PRO A 84 -0.69 -0.75 -11.62
CA PRO A 84 -0.85 -2.18 -11.88
C PRO A 84 -0.31 -3.08 -10.76
N TYR A 85 0.85 -2.75 -10.19
CA TYR A 85 1.45 -3.49 -9.07
C TYR A 85 0.55 -3.47 -7.82
N CYS A 86 -0.14 -2.36 -7.57
CA CYS A 86 -1.09 -2.25 -6.45
C CYS A 86 -2.31 -3.13 -6.70
N ASN A 87 -2.84 -3.17 -7.92
CA ASN A 87 -3.96 -4.06 -8.24
C ASN A 87 -3.61 -5.55 -8.10
N LEU A 88 -2.36 -5.95 -8.37
CA LEU A 88 -1.89 -7.32 -8.12
C LEU A 88 -1.88 -7.65 -6.63
N GLU A 89 -1.37 -6.74 -5.80
CA GLU A 89 -1.40 -6.87 -4.34
C GLU A 89 -2.83 -6.96 -3.80
N LEU A 90 -3.70 -6.02 -4.18
CA LEU A 90 -5.09 -5.97 -3.72
C LEU A 90 -5.84 -7.27 -4.04
N LYS A 91 -5.63 -7.86 -5.22
CA LYS A 91 -6.21 -9.15 -5.59
C LYS A 91 -5.64 -10.31 -4.77
N ALA A 92 -4.35 -10.28 -4.48
CA ALA A 92 -3.70 -11.32 -3.67
C ALA A 92 -4.18 -11.26 -2.20
N LEU A 93 -4.36 -10.05 -1.66
CA LEU A 93 -4.96 -9.82 -0.35
C LEU A 93 -6.43 -10.25 -0.32
N GLN A 94 -7.22 -9.90 -1.33
CA GLN A 94 -8.62 -10.34 -1.45
C GLN A 94 -8.74 -11.87 -1.46
N ALA A 95 -7.83 -12.56 -2.16
CA ALA A 95 -7.79 -14.02 -2.18
C ALA A 95 -7.47 -14.64 -0.81
N LYS A 96 -6.75 -13.91 0.06
CA LYS A 96 -6.43 -14.32 1.44
C LYS A 96 -7.40 -13.78 2.49
N LEU A 97 -8.33 -12.92 2.12
CA LEU A 97 -9.28 -12.31 3.04
C LEU A 97 -10.06 -13.32 3.91
N PRO A 98 -10.57 -14.45 3.37
CA PRO A 98 -11.28 -15.43 4.21
C PRO A 98 -10.38 -16.04 5.30
N GLU A 99 -9.11 -16.27 5.00
CA GLU A 99 -8.12 -16.81 5.94
C GLU A 99 -7.74 -15.77 7.00
N ILE A 100 -7.50 -14.52 6.59
CA ILE A 100 -7.28 -13.38 7.50
C ILE A 100 -8.46 -13.24 8.49
N LYS A 101 -9.70 -13.27 7.97
CA LYS A 101 -10.92 -13.19 8.80
C LYS A 101 -11.06 -14.40 9.74
N ALA A 102 -10.72 -15.61 9.28
CA ALA A 102 -10.76 -16.82 10.10
C ALA A 102 -9.79 -16.77 11.29
N LEU A 103 -8.68 -16.02 11.16
CA LEU A 103 -7.72 -15.76 12.24
C LEU A 103 -8.15 -14.59 13.15
N GLY A 104 -9.39 -14.11 13.03
CA GLY A 104 -9.93 -13.01 13.83
C GLY A 104 -9.42 -11.62 13.44
N ALA A 105 -8.74 -11.50 12.29
CA ALA A 105 -8.12 -10.25 11.87
C ALA A 105 -9.02 -9.44 10.93
N SER A 106 -8.91 -8.12 11.01
CA SER A 106 -9.44 -7.20 9.99
C SER A 106 -8.35 -6.83 9.00
N LEU A 107 -8.71 -6.59 7.74
CA LEU A 107 -7.82 -6.06 6.70
C LEU A 107 -8.33 -4.68 6.28
N VAL A 108 -7.44 -3.70 6.21
CA VAL A 108 -7.69 -2.38 5.64
C VAL A 108 -6.57 -1.99 4.68
N THR A 109 -6.91 -1.28 3.61
CA THR A 109 -5.90 -0.70 2.70
C THR A 109 -6.02 0.80 2.65
N ILE A 110 -4.89 1.49 2.50
CA ILE A 110 -4.80 2.94 2.59
C ILE A 110 -4.04 3.49 1.38
N SER A 111 -4.60 4.48 0.71
CA SER A 111 -3.94 5.24 -0.36
C SER A 111 -4.26 6.73 -0.25
N PRO A 112 -3.50 7.61 -0.93
CA PRO A 112 -3.86 9.03 -1.01
C PRO A 112 -5.03 9.33 -1.96
N GLU A 113 -5.62 8.31 -2.59
CA GLU A 113 -6.71 8.51 -3.54
C GLU A 113 -7.92 9.14 -2.84
N THR A 114 -8.63 10.02 -3.54
CA THR A 114 -9.91 10.53 -3.06
C THR A 114 -10.93 9.39 -2.86
N PRO A 115 -11.98 9.57 -2.06
CA PRO A 115 -13.00 8.55 -1.86
C PRO A 115 -13.63 8.01 -3.16
N ASP A 116 -13.88 8.89 -4.15
CA ASP A 116 -14.46 8.49 -5.45
C ASP A 116 -13.53 7.56 -6.24
N HIS A 117 -12.22 7.84 -6.23
CA HIS A 117 -11.21 6.98 -6.86
C HIS A 117 -10.97 5.68 -6.06
N SER A 118 -11.07 5.75 -4.73
CA SER A 118 -11.03 4.58 -3.86
C SER A 118 -12.22 3.66 -4.12
N LEU A 119 -13.43 4.20 -4.30
CA LEU A 119 -14.63 3.44 -4.69
C LEU A 119 -14.45 2.74 -6.03
N SER A 120 -13.94 3.47 -7.04
CA SER A 120 -13.62 2.89 -8.35
C SER A 120 -12.63 1.73 -8.23
N THR A 121 -11.65 1.84 -7.32
CA THR A 121 -10.66 0.79 -7.04
C THR A 121 -11.30 -0.44 -6.38
N THR A 122 -12.19 -0.23 -5.41
CA THR A 122 -12.98 -1.27 -4.74
C THR A 122 -13.83 -2.06 -5.74
N GLU A 123 -14.60 -1.37 -6.57
CA GLU A 123 -15.51 -1.99 -7.55
C GLU A 123 -14.74 -2.76 -8.61
N LYS A 124 -13.68 -2.15 -9.18
CA LYS A 124 -12.84 -2.77 -10.22
C LYS A 124 -12.17 -4.06 -9.77
N ASN A 125 -11.80 -4.16 -8.49
CA ASN A 125 -11.11 -5.31 -7.93
C ASN A 125 -12.03 -6.23 -7.10
N ALA A 126 -13.33 -5.91 -6.98
CA ALA A 126 -14.30 -6.62 -6.15
C ALA A 126 -13.81 -6.84 -4.71
N LEU A 127 -13.32 -5.76 -4.09
CA LEU A 127 -12.75 -5.80 -2.74
C LEU A 127 -13.86 -5.85 -1.68
N GLU A 128 -13.70 -6.74 -0.71
CA GLU A 128 -14.63 -6.94 0.41
C GLU A 128 -14.07 -6.48 1.77
N PHE A 129 -12.91 -5.83 1.73
CA PHE A 129 -12.27 -5.20 2.88
C PHE A 129 -12.33 -3.67 2.76
N GLU A 130 -12.09 -2.96 3.86
CA GLU A 130 -12.14 -1.49 3.87
C GLU A 130 -11.00 -0.90 3.06
N VAL A 131 -11.34 0.00 2.13
CA VAL A 131 -10.40 0.82 1.36
C VAL A 131 -10.54 2.25 1.84
N LEU A 132 -9.48 2.78 2.45
CA LEU A 132 -9.45 4.07 3.14
C LEU A 132 -8.67 5.11 2.35
N SER A 133 -9.20 6.34 2.34
CA SER A 133 -8.61 7.50 1.66
C SER A 133 -7.84 8.38 2.63
N ASP A 134 -6.52 8.37 2.54
CA ASP A 134 -5.58 9.23 3.28
C ASP A 134 -5.19 10.44 2.44
N VAL A 135 -6.18 11.28 2.09
CA VAL A 135 -5.94 12.50 1.31
C VAL A 135 -4.92 13.38 2.04
N GLY A 136 -3.85 13.76 1.33
CA GLY A 136 -2.70 14.48 1.90
C GLY A 136 -1.66 13.60 2.61
N ASN A 137 -1.78 12.27 2.53
CA ASN A 137 -0.83 11.29 3.07
C ASN A 137 -0.51 11.47 4.57
N GLN A 138 -1.49 11.88 5.39
CA GLN A 138 -1.23 12.21 6.80
C GLN A 138 -0.89 10.96 7.60
N VAL A 139 -1.65 9.88 7.41
CA VAL A 139 -1.42 8.60 8.08
C VAL A 139 -0.18 7.94 7.52
N ALA A 140 -0.02 7.88 6.19
CA ALA A 140 1.17 7.33 5.56
C ALA A 140 2.46 8.03 6.05
N ARG A 141 2.41 9.35 6.30
CA ARG A 141 3.54 10.10 6.85
C ARG A 141 3.83 9.74 8.29
N ALA A 142 2.81 9.52 9.11
CA ALA A 142 2.97 9.04 10.48
C ALA A 142 3.62 7.63 10.54
N PHE A 143 3.50 6.85 9.46
CA PHE A 143 4.19 5.57 9.29
C PHE A 143 5.61 5.70 8.67
N GLY A 144 6.03 6.91 8.28
CA GLY A 144 7.33 7.15 7.65
C GLY A 144 7.42 6.69 6.19
N LEU A 145 6.31 6.64 5.45
CA LEU A 145 6.25 6.03 4.12
C LEU A 145 6.27 7.03 2.95
N VAL A 146 6.14 8.33 3.22
CA VAL A 146 5.83 9.32 2.18
C VAL A 146 7.09 9.86 1.53
N PHE A 147 7.08 9.90 0.20
CA PHE A 147 8.08 10.57 -0.62
C PHE A 147 7.40 11.45 -1.68
N THR A 148 8.14 12.44 -2.18
CA THR A 148 7.70 13.25 -3.32
C THR A 148 8.19 12.62 -4.61
N LEU A 149 7.28 12.38 -5.56
CA LEU A 149 7.64 11.86 -6.88
C LEU A 149 8.57 12.83 -7.61
N SER A 150 9.72 12.32 -8.05
CA SER A 150 10.76 13.10 -8.71
C SER A 150 10.24 13.75 -9.99
N GLU A 151 10.68 14.99 -10.25
CA GLU A 151 10.26 15.75 -11.43
C GLU A 151 10.58 15.03 -12.75
N SER A 152 11.64 14.22 -12.78
CA SER A 152 11.99 13.38 -13.93
C SER A 152 10.97 12.28 -14.23
N VAL A 153 10.22 11.81 -13.22
CA VAL A 153 9.23 10.73 -13.39
C VAL A 153 7.83 11.25 -13.70
N ARG A 154 7.50 12.49 -13.29
CA ARG A 154 6.16 13.08 -13.51
C ARG A 154 5.74 13.07 -15.00
N PRO A 155 6.60 13.42 -15.98
CA PRO A 155 6.25 13.31 -17.40
C PRO A 155 5.97 11.88 -17.86
N LEU A 156 6.67 10.89 -17.29
CA LEU A 156 6.45 9.48 -17.62
C LEU A 156 5.07 9.01 -17.12
N TYR A 157 4.67 9.45 -15.92
CA TYR A 157 3.35 9.16 -15.39
C TYR A 157 2.26 9.75 -16.27
N ALA A 158 2.41 10.99 -16.71
CA ALA A 158 1.49 11.61 -17.67
C ALA A 158 1.45 10.84 -19.01
N GLN A 159 2.60 10.38 -19.51
CA GLN A 159 2.65 9.53 -20.72
C GLN A 159 1.91 8.19 -20.54
N PHE A 160 1.90 7.64 -19.32
CA PHE A 160 1.12 6.46 -18.96
C PHE A 160 -0.35 6.76 -18.67
N GLY A 161 -0.80 8.02 -18.81
CA GLY A 161 -2.17 8.45 -18.53
C GLY A 161 -2.49 8.58 -17.04
N ILE A 162 -1.47 8.75 -16.19
CA ILE A 162 -1.62 8.88 -14.74
C ILE A 162 -1.57 10.37 -14.37
N ASP A 163 -2.70 10.91 -13.93
CA ASP A 163 -2.85 12.27 -13.39
C ASP A 163 -2.95 12.21 -11.86
N LEU A 164 -1.80 12.27 -11.18
CA LEU A 164 -1.77 12.16 -9.71
C LEU A 164 -2.59 13.24 -9.00
N PRO A 165 -2.55 14.53 -9.41
CA PRO A 165 -3.43 15.53 -8.81
C PRO A 165 -4.91 15.22 -8.93
N ALA A 166 -5.36 14.68 -10.06
CA ALA A 166 -6.74 14.25 -10.21
C ALA A 166 -7.08 13.08 -9.26
N TYR A 167 -6.20 12.09 -9.13
CA TYR A 167 -6.42 10.93 -8.27
C TYR A 167 -6.42 11.27 -6.78
N ASN A 168 -5.54 12.16 -6.34
CA ASN A 168 -5.26 12.41 -4.92
C ASN A 168 -5.90 13.70 -4.39
N GLY A 169 -6.32 14.61 -5.27
CA GLY A 169 -6.97 15.87 -4.88
C GLY A 169 -6.01 16.97 -4.42
N ASP A 170 -4.70 16.86 -4.68
CA ASP A 170 -3.68 17.85 -4.36
C ASP A 170 -2.55 17.89 -5.42
N ASP A 171 -1.71 18.92 -5.40
CA ASP A 171 -0.58 19.10 -6.33
C ASP A 171 0.78 18.79 -5.69
N THR A 172 0.80 18.02 -4.59
CA THR A 172 2.03 17.72 -3.84
C THR A 172 2.92 16.71 -4.55
N PHE A 173 2.33 15.87 -5.40
CA PHE A 173 2.97 14.69 -6.01
C PHE A 173 3.56 13.73 -4.96
N GLU A 174 3.00 13.70 -3.77
CA GLU A 174 3.41 12.77 -2.72
C GLU A 174 2.71 11.42 -2.87
N LEU A 175 3.48 10.36 -2.67
CA LEU A 175 3.02 8.98 -2.69
C LEU A 175 3.63 8.22 -1.52
N PRO A 176 2.94 7.20 -0.97
CA PRO A 176 3.55 6.26 -0.06
C PRO A 176 4.42 5.25 -0.85
N ILE A 177 5.55 4.85 -0.28
CA ILE A 177 6.16 3.58 -0.64
C ILE A 177 5.22 2.43 -0.23
N PRO A 178 5.22 1.28 -0.95
CA PRO A 178 4.50 0.10 -0.49
C PRO A 178 4.88 -0.26 0.94
N GLY A 179 3.88 -0.48 1.79
CA GLY A 179 4.12 -0.89 3.16
C GLY A 179 2.99 -1.74 3.70
N THR A 180 3.32 -2.82 4.40
CA THR A 180 2.33 -3.75 4.96
C THR A 180 2.67 -4.03 6.42
N TYR A 181 1.66 -3.90 7.28
CA TYR A 181 1.81 -4.01 8.71
C TYR A 181 0.76 -4.97 9.28
N VAL A 182 1.17 -5.79 10.24
CA VAL A 182 0.25 -6.54 11.10
C VAL A 182 0.35 -5.95 12.50
N ILE A 183 -0.79 -5.53 13.03
CA ILE A 183 -0.94 -4.83 14.30
C ILE A 183 -1.64 -5.76 15.29
N ALA A 184 -1.01 -6.02 16.43
CA ALA A 184 -1.60 -6.76 17.53
C ALA A 184 -2.74 -5.96 18.20
N PRO A 185 -3.69 -6.61 18.90
CA PRO A 185 -4.77 -5.92 19.60
C PRO A 185 -4.33 -4.83 20.59
N ASP A 186 -3.11 -4.92 21.14
CA ASP A 186 -2.53 -3.90 22.03
C ASP A 186 -1.94 -2.68 21.29
N GLY A 187 -2.08 -2.64 19.96
CA GLY A 187 -1.61 -1.59 19.07
C GLY A 187 -0.13 -1.70 18.67
N LYS A 188 0.57 -2.78 19.03
CA LYS A 188 1.96 -2.99 18.61
C LYS A 188 2.05 -3.62 17.23
N ILE A 189 3.03 -3.18 16.45
CA ILE A 189 3.37 -3.77 15.16
C ILE A 189 4.12 -5.09 15.41
N VAL A 190 3.60 -6.19 14.87
CA VAL A 190 4.23 -7.53 14.95
C VAL A 190 4.87 -7.96 13.64
N LEU A 191 4.42 -7.40 12.52
CA LEU A 191 5.06 -7.54 11.22
C LEU A 191 5.10 -6.15 10.56
N ALA A 192 6.26 -5.79 10.01
CA ALA A 192 6.45 -4.54 9.26
C ALA A 192 7.19 -4.83 7.96
N PHE A 193 6.63 -4.36 6.86
CA PHE A 193 7.25 -4.33 5.55
C PHE A 193 7.15 -2.91 4.99
N ALA A 194 8.24 -2.41 4.44
CA ALA A 194 8.29 -1.14 3.70
C ALA A 194 9.43 -1.24 2.68
N ASP A 195 9.15 -0.99 1.41
CA ASP A 195 10.14 -1.14 0.33
C ASP A 195 10.11 0.05 -0.63
N PRO A 196 11.23 0.75 -0.88
CA PRO A 196 11.25 1.89 -1.80
C PRO A 196 11.13 1.46 -3.27
N ASP A 197 11.43 0.22 -3.62
CA ASP A 197 11.09 -0.35 -4.91
C ASP A 197 9.59 -0.64 -4.95
N TYR A 198 8.87 0.27 -5.62
CA TYR A 198 7.42 0.19 -5.78
C TYR A 198 6.91 -1.09 -6.48
N THR A 199 7.80 -1.94 -7.00
CA THR A 199 7.46 -3.23 -7.60
C THR A 199 7.51 -4.40 -6.60
N GLN A 200 8.04 -4.20 -5.40
CA GLN A 200 8.11 -5.20 -4.33
C GLN A 200 6.90 -5.14 -3.41
N ARG A 201 6.45 -6.30 -2.92
CA ARG A 201 5.36 -6.44 -1.94
C ARG A 201 5.68 -7.58 -0.98
N LEU A 202 5.13 -7.48 0.23
CA LEU A 202 5.09 -8.60 1.17
C LEU A 202 4.21 -9.73 0.63
N GLU A 203 4.65 -10.98 0.76
CA GLU A 203 3.80 -12.11 0.37
C GLU A 203 2.62 -12.26 1.35
N PRO A 204 1.37 -12.42 0.88
CA PRO A 204 0.22 -12.56 1.77
C PRO A 204 0.32 -13.73 2.74
N THR A 205 1.11 -14.76 2.44
CA THR A 205 1.37 -15.87 3.38
C THR A 205 2.15 -15.44 4.61
N GLU A 206 3.01 -14.42 4.51
CA GLU A 206 3.73 -13.87 5.67
C GLU A 206 2.77 -13.16 6.63
N ILE A 207 1.71 -12.54 6.11
CA ILE A 207 0.62 -11.96 6.90
C ILE A 207 -0.10 -13.08 7.68
N ILE A 208 -0.44 -14.19 7.01
CA ILE A 208 -1.08 -15.34 7.65
C ILE A 208 -0.21 -15.87 8.79
N THR A 209 1.07 -16.14 8.54
CA THR A 209 2.01 -16.63 9.56
C THR A 209 2.12 -15.65 10.74
N ALA A 210 2.15 -14.35 10.49
CA ALA A 210 2.16 -13.35 11.56
C ALA A 210 0.85 -13.29 12.35
N LEU A 211 -0.29 -13.65 11.76
CA LEU A 211 -1.58 -13.69 12.45
C LEU A 211 -1.79 -14.96 13.28
N GLU A 212 -1.20 -16.10 12.87
CA GLU A 212 -1.30 -17.38 13.58
C GLU A 212 -0.82 -17.30 15.04
N GLN A 213 0.10 -16.38 15.36
CA GLN A 213 0.58 -16.18 16.73
C GLN A 213 -0.51 -15.75 17.74
N PHE A 214 -1.66 -15.27 17.26
CA PHE A 214 -2.76 -14.82 18.11
C PHE A 214 -3.82 -15.89 18.40
N ASN A 215 -3.73 -17.08 17.77
CA ASN A 215 -4.71 -18.17 17.92
C ASN A 215 -4.22 -19.29 18.86
N SER A 216 -3.42 -18.95 19.86
CA SER A 216 -2.92 -19.90 20.89
C SER A 216 -3.89 -20.06 22.06
#